data_AF-A0A662XFH7-F1
#
_entry.id   AF-A0A662XFH7-F1
#
_cell.length_a   1.000
_cell.length_b   1.000
_cell.length_c   1.000
_cell.angle_alpha   90.00
_cell.angle_beta   90.00
_cell.angle_gamma   90.00
#
_symmetry.space_group_name_H-M   'P 1'
#
loop_
_entity.id
_entity.type
_entity.pdbx_description
1 polymer ?
#
loop_
_entity_poly.entity_id
_entity_poly.type
_entity_poly.pdbx_seq_one_letter_code
_entity_poly.pdbx_strand_id
1 'polypeptide(L)'
;EKLVCVFSDTQLENAFVLPFYAQFRRFLEPIWSQMGLQPEQVVRCLFAKMPGETLIPTHHDNGPWVSKTHRVHVPIVTFADVEFKSGALEQSMQRYAFNEGTIVELNNAAKHSVFNGSKQQRIHLIFDYLEHDHAVTVKRSTLAAGCVCRQVRGRVEFVDEVDQEAKEKARLEVSRLSKEAEKQVTRQLDAQAAKRLAMACRHYFIEQIDALAFVEIVEGLVAPANTASFGDQLWETVTAMFTLLDERSHAELTRARVRAAAREAPVSAPNWCIIGAQKCGTTSLFQYLGQHAQVAIGRRREPHFFDCAWTAALQHELSEEDRTRFTPVLRTFAYSETPDQQSEDAFLLEGNSLDDLRIKYLLSLQLEAAVAEEVQKEPLDLVLTPPLQIGESTPSYLLYGEPVARRMRLVTPHMKLIVMLRDPVKRAFSHFHMTADESGTPVQLKRREAVKGKRFEQVVEDDLQLLEAAGVCGSEGMGHLQLDTLASRFQVYADALPQTHGAHSYLGRGLYAAQLALWLRVFPRDRILVIDLDDMRSPEGVQREAQRAAEHLGLREPLTLRDAERKNTRAYDPLDVDTEKRLRAFYAPFNEQLFTLLGQRFNWA
;
A
#
# COMPACT_ATOMS: atom_id res chain seq x y z
N GLU A 1 -15.37 38.13 -12.18
CA GLU A 1 -13.93 37.79 -12.31
C GLU A 1 -13.37 37.49 -10.93
N LYS A 2 -12.36 36.61 -10.84
CA LYS A 2 -11.70 36.27 -9.57
C LYS A 2 -10.19 36.27 -9.72
N LEU A 3 -9.50 36.73 -8.69
CA LEU A 3 -8.05 36.58 -8.54
C LEU A 3 -7.81 35.55 -7.43
N VAL A 4 -7.01 34.53 -7.70
CA VAL A 4 -6.79 33.41 -6.78
C VAL A 4 -5.34 33.45 -6.29
N CYS A 5 -5.17 33.47 -4.97
CA CYS A 5 -3.87 33.44 -4.30
C CYS A 5 -3.52 32.03 -3.84
N VAL A 6 -4.51 31.30 -3.31
CA VAL A 6 -4.35 29.90 -2.91
C VAL A 6 -5.56 29.13 -3.41
N PHE A 7 -5.31 27.93 -3.92
CA PHE A 7 -6.36 27.02 -4.40
C PHE A 7 -6.07 25.61 -3.90
N SER A 8 -7.08 24.89 -3.44
CA SER A 8 -6.94 23.47 -3.12
C SER A 8 -7.77 22.62 -4.06
N ASP A 9 -7.34 21.39 -4.26
CA ASP A 9 -8.20 20.38 -4.87
C ASP A 9 -9.45 20.11 -4.01
N THR A 10 -10.40 19.35 -4.57
CA THR A 10 -11.68 19.06 -3.94
C THR A 10 -11.54 18.22 -2.66
N GLN A 11 -10.53 17.35 -2.59
CA GLN A 11 -10.34 16.41 -1.49
C GLN A 11 -9.51 16.99 -0.33
N LEU A 12 -8.88 18.15 -0.56
CA LEU A 12 -7.86 18.77 0.31
C LEU A 12 -6.59 17.90 0.41
N GLU A 13 -6.26 17.15 -0.64
CA GLU A 13 -4.98 16.44 -0.72
C GLU A 13 -3.86 17.44 -1.01
N ASN A 14 -4.13 18.41 -1.90
CA ASN A 14 -3.16 19.41 -2.33
C ASN A 14 -3.70 20.83 -2.19
N ALA A 15 -2.83 21.74 -1.73
CA ALA A 15 -3.01 23.19 -1.80
C ALA A 15 -1.91 23.82 -2.65
N PHE A 16 -2.33 24.66 -3.58
CA PHE A 16 -1.50 25.32 -4.57
C PHE A 16 -1.42 26.81 -4.24
N VAL A 17 -0.19 27.28 -4.04
CA VAL A 17 0.10 28.70 -3.87
C VAL A 17 0.35 29.29 -5.26
N LEU A 18 -0.47 30.25 -5.66
CA LEU A 18 -0.37 30.93 -6.94
C LEU A 18 0.53 32.17 -6.84
N PRO A 19 1.12 32.65 -7.95
CA PRO A 19 2.05 33.78 -7.94
C PRO A 19 1.48 35.06 -7.28
N PHE A 20 0.17 35.28 -7.40
CA PHE A 20 -0.49 36.42 -6.78
C PHE A 20 -0.42 36.42 -5.25
N TYR A 21 -0.26 35.26 -4.59
CA TYR A 21 -0.08 35.23 -3.14
C TYR A 21 1.10 36.07 -2.70
N ALA A 22 2.25 35.96 -3.39
CA ALA A 22 3.44 36.73 -3.06
C ALA A 22 3.20 38.26 -3.15
N GLN A 23 2.38 38.71 -4.11
CA GLN A 23 2.03 40.11 -4.29
C GLN A 23 1.12 40.66 -3.17
N PHE A 24 0.16 39.85 -2.72
CA PHE A 24 -0.85 40.25 -1.73
C PHE A 24 -0.53 39.83 -0.30
N ARG A 25 0.54 39.05 -0.08
CA ARG A 25 0.97 38.51 1.22
C ARG A 25 0.94 39.53 2.35
N ARG A 26 1.52 40.72 2.11
CA ARG A 26 1.59 41.83 3.08
C ARG A 26 0.23 42.35 3.56
N PHE A 27 -0.84 42.08 2.82
CA PHE A 27 -2.21 42.46 3.18
C PHE A 27 -3.01 41.29 3.75
N LEU A 28 -2.71 40.06 3.33
CA LEU A 28 -3.44 38.84 3.73
C LEU A 28 -3.00 38.32 5.10
N GLU A 29 -1.69 38.15 5.32
CA GLU A 29 -1.17 37.55 6.56
C GLU A 29 -1.52 38.35 7.83
N PRO A 30 -1.60 39.70 7.82
CA PRO A 30 -2.09 40.44 8.98
C PRO A 30 -3.55 40.09 9.35
N ILE A 31 -4.43 39.86 8.37
CA ILE A 31 -5.82 39.47 8.62
C ILE A 31 -5.85 38.09 9.28
N TRP A 32 -5.08 37.14 8.75
CA TRP A 32 -4.99 35.78 9.29
C TRP A 32 -4.40 35.77 10.70
N SER A 33 -3.36 36.58 10.94
CA SER A 33 -2.75 36.72 12.26
C SER A 33 -3.73 37.27 13.31
N GLN A 34 -4.64 38.18 12.95
CA GLN A 34 -5.69 38.65 13.87
C GLN A 34 -6.68 37.55 14.25
N MET A 35 -6.84 36.55 13.38
CA MET A 35 -7.66 35.35 13.64
C MET A 35 -6.87 34.22 14.30
N GLY A 36 -5.58 34.42 14.61
CA GLY A 36 -4.71 33.36 15.14
C GLY A 36 -4.33 32.28 14.12
N LEU A 37 -4.52 32.54 12.82
CA LEU A 37 -4.26 31.58 11.75
C LEU A 37 -2.84 31.72 11.20
N GLN A 38 -2.19 30.58 10.96
CA GLN A 38 -0.96 30.51 10.19
C GLN A 38 -1.26 30.44 8.68
N PRO A 39 -0.39 30.97 7.80
CA PRO A 39 -0.58 30.88 6.34
C PRO A 39 -0.82 29.46 5.83
N GLU A 40 -0.23 28.47 6.49
CA GLU A 40 -0.35 27.04 6.19
C GLU A 40 -1.76 26.50 6.48
N GLN A 41 -2.58 27.20 7.25
CA GLN A 41 -3.97 26.79 7.47
C GLN A 41 -4.90 27.21 6.33
N VAL A 42 -4.52 28.22 5.54
CA VAL A 42 -5.38 28.79 4.50
C VAL A 42 -5.24 28.02 3.19
N VAL A 43 -6.20 27.14 2.89
CA VAL A 43 -6.17 26.22 1.74
C VAL A 43 -6.80 26.80 0.48
N ARG A 44 -7.64 27.82 0.61
CA ARG A 44 -8.19 28.59 -0.52
C ARG A 44 -8.19 30.06 -0.17
N CYS A 45 -7.81 30.93 -1.10
CA CYS A 45 -7.83 32.37 -0.90
C CYS A 45 -8.02 33.06 -2.25
N LEU A 46 -9.06 33.88 -2.38
CA LEU A 46 -9.38 34.59 -3.60
C LEU A 46 -10.04 35.95 -3.34
N PHE A 47 -9.88 36.85 -4.30
CA PHE A 47 -10.65 38.08 -4.42
C PHE A 47 -11.75 37.88 -5.46
N ALA A 48 -13.01 37.95 -5.04
CA ALA A 48 -14.18 37.83 -5.89
C ALA A 48 -14.73 39.22 -6.24
N LYS A 49 -14.75 39.54 -7.53
CA LYS A 49 -15.39 40.75 -8.06
C LYS A 49 -16.78 40.41 -8.60
N MET A 50 -17.81 41.06 -8.04
CA MET A 50 -19.19 40.91 -8.49
C MET A 50 -19.72 42.23 -9.08
N PRO A 51 -20.30 42.22 -10.29
CA PRO A 51 -20.90 43.41 -10.89
C PRO A 51 -22.08 43.95 -10.08
N GLY A 52 -22.45 45.21 -10.39
CA GLY A 52 -23.69 45.81 -9.93
C GLY A 52 -24.92 45.08 -10.45
N GLU A 53 -26.05 45.26 -9.77
CA GLU A 53 -27.38 44.75 -10.17
C GLU A 53 -27.40 43.24 -10.48
N THR A 54 -26.53 42.46 -9.83
CA THR A 54 -26.36 41.03 -10.08
C THR A 54 -26.87 40.21 -8.90
N LEU A 55 -27.54 39.09 -9.20
CA LEU A 55 -28.00 38.10 -8.21
C LEU A 55 -27.19 36.81 -8.36
N ILE A 56 -26.62 36.33 -7.26
CA ILE A 56 -26.26 34.93 -7.11
C ILE A 56 -27.44 34.25 -6.43
N PRO A 57 -28.16 33.34 -7.13
CA PRO A 57 -29.38 32.74 -6.63
C PRO A 57 -29.12 31.86 -5.40
N THR A 58 -30.18 31.47 -4.72
CA THR A 58 -30.09 30.55 -3.57
C THR A 58 -29.39 29.26 -3.96
N HIS A 59 -28.27 28.99 -3.29
CA HIS A 59 -27.50 27.77 -3.47
C HIS A 59 -26.86 27.35 -2.14
N HIS A 60 -26.13 26.24 -2.18
CA HIS A 60 -25.23 25.79 -1.13
C HIS A 60 -24.02 25.21 -1.85
N ASP A 61 -22.86 25.28 -1.21
CA ASP A 61 -21.67 24.70 -1.80
C ASP A 61 -21.66 23.19 -1.58
N ASN A 62 -21.34 22.47 -2.65
CA ASN A 62 -21.29 21.04 -2.68
C ASN A 62 -19.86 20.60 -3.01
N GLY A 63 -19.23 19.92 -2.05
CA GLY A 63 -17.87 19.42 -2.18
C GLY A 63 -17.33 18.86 -0.87
N PRO A 64 -16.53 17.77 -0.90
CA PRO A 64 -15.89 17.20 0.28
C PRO A 64 -15.10 18.18 1.16
N TRP A 65 -14.54 19.26 0.59
CA TRP A 65 -13.84 20.28 1.37
C TRP A 65 -14.77 21.13 2.24
N VAL A 66 -16.04 21.31 1.85
CA VAL A 66 -16.97 22.26 2.49
C VAL A 66 -17.19 21.91 3.95
N SER A 67 -17.30 20.61 4.27
CA SER A 67 -17.47 20.13 5.64
C SER A 67 -16.18 20.11 6.46
N LYS A 68 -15.03 20.34 5.82
CA LYS A 68 -13.70 20.26 6.44
C LYS A 68 -13.07 21.62 6.69
N THR A 69 -13.58 22.67 6.05
CA THR A 69 -13.00 24.03 6.11
C THR A 69 -13.97 25.04 6.69
N HIS A 70 -13.41 26.05 7.36
CA HIS A 70 -14.12 27.26 7.73
C HIS A 70 -14.01 28.27 6.59
N ARG A 71 -15.14 28.79 6.11
CA ARG A 71 -15.15 29.84 5.07
C ARG A 71 -15.33 31.21 5.69
N VAL A 72 -14.40 32.10 5.35
CA VAL A 72 -14.36 33.47 5.80
C VAL A 72 -14.57 34.42 4.63
N HIS A 73 -15.44 35.41 4.86
CA HIS A 73 -15.72 36.52 3.97
C HIS A 73 -15.24 37.83 4.61
N VAL A 74 -14.49 38.62 3.83
CA VAL A 74 -14.00 39.94 4.25
C VAL A 74 -14.39 40.98 3.19
N PRO A 75 -15.41 41.83 3.44
CA PRO A 75 -15.85 42.90 2.54
C PRO A 75 -14.78 43.98 2.42
N ILE A 76 -14.22 44.13 1.22
CA ILE A 76 -13.22 45.17 0.91
C ILE A 76 -13.91 46.36 0.27
N VAL A 77 -14.86 46.11 -0.65
CA VAL A 77 -15.71 47.14 -1.24
C VAL A 77 -17.12 46.60 -1.24
N THR A 78 -18.03 47.24 -0.52
CA THR A 78 -19.43 46.81 -0.34
C THR A 78 -20.35 48.03 -0.16
N PHE A 79 -21.67 47.83 -0.27
CA PHE A 79 -22.66 48.91 -0.24
C PHE A 79 -23.87 48.52 0.60
N ALA A 80 -24.63 49.49 1.10
CA ALA A 80 -25.84 49.25 1.87
C ALA A 80 -26.91 48.45 1.10
N ASP A 81 -26.93 48.60 -0.24
CA ASP A 81 -27.83 47.91 -1.17
C ASP A 81 -27.42 46.44 -1.42
N VAL A 82 -26.31 45.97 -0.83
CA VAL A 82 -25.93 44.56 -0.91
C VAL A 82 -26.73 43.76 0.11
N GLU A 83 -27.44 42.75 -0.36
CA GLU A 83 -28.18 41.82 0.48
C GLU A 83 -27.49 40.45 0.49
N PHE A 84 -26.87 40.10 1.60
CA PHE A 84 -26.48 38.71 1.87
C PHE A 84 -27.59 38.02 2.65
N LYS A 85 -27.98 36.83 2.22
CA LYS A 85 -28.95 36.00 2.94
C LYS A 85 -28.37 34.61 3.21
N SER A 86 -28.61 34.06 4.40
CA SER A 86 -28.17 32.71 4.77
C SER A 86 -29.15 32.04 5.74
N GLY A 87 -29.29 30.71 5.69
CA GLY A 87 -30.13 29.92 6.58
C GLY A 87 -30.03 28.42 6.31
N ALA A 88 -30.46 27.59 7.27
CA ALA A 88 -30.44 26.12 7.12
C ALA A 88 -31.28 25.64 5.91
N LEU A 89 -32.44 26.26 5.72
CA LEU A 89 -33.34 26.03 4.58
C LEU A 89 -33.61 27.36 3.86
N GLU A 90 -34.09 27.30 2.62
CA GLU A 90 -34.41 28.48 1.83
C GLU A 90 -35.48 29.35 2.50
N GLN A 91 -36.45 28.73 3.17
CA GLN A 91 -37.52 29.42 3.90
C GLN A 91 -37.02 30.10 5.19
N SER A 92 -35.89 29.65 5.74
CA SER A 92 -35.34 30.17 6.99
C SER A 92 -34.21 31.19 6.77
N MET A 93 -33.97 31.62 5.53
CA MET A 93 -32.88 32.53 5.23
C MET A 93 -33.12 33.93 5.80
N GLN A 94 -32.14 34.45 6.54
CA GLN A 94 -32.15 35.80 7.11
C GLN A 94 -31.15 36.70 6.41
N ARG A 95 -31.42 38.01 6.40
CA ARG A 95 -30.51 39.02 5.83
C ARG A 95 -29.40 39.34 6.84
N TYR A 96 -28.15 39.35 6.36
CA TYR A 96 -26.97 39.74 7.11
C TYR A 96 -26.28 40.94 6.45
N ALA A 97 -25.81 41.88 7.26
CA ALA A 97 -25.06 43.04 6.81
C ALA A 97 -23.56 42.75 6.88
N PHE A 98 -22.92 42.70 5.71
CA PHE A 98 -21.48 42.48 5.57
C PHE A 98 -20.83 43.85 5.33
N ASN A 99 -20.41 44.50 6.42
CA ASN A 99 -19.83 45.84 6.38
C ASN A 99 -18.35 45.79 6.00
N GLU A 100 -17.84 46.87 5.40
CA GLU A 100 -16.43 46.98 5.04
C GLU A 100 -15.50 46.71 6.23
N GLY A 101 -14.45 45.91 6.02
CA GLY A 101 -13.46 45.58 7.05
C GLY A 101 -13.92 44.55 8.09
N THR A 102 -15.15 44.03 8.00
CA THR A 102 -15.60 42.96 8.91
C THR A 102 -15.10 41.59 8.49
N ILE A 103 -14.86 40.71 9.46
CA ILE A 103 -14.57 39.30 9.24
C ILE A 103 -15.85 38.54 9.54
N VAL A 104 -16.40 37.87 8.52
CA VAL A 104 -17.63 37.09 8.66
C VAL A 104 -17.35 35.64 8.28
N GLU A 105 -17.55 34.74 9.22
CA GLU A 105 -17.56 33.31 8.94
C GLU A 105 -18.95 32.88 8.47
N LEU A 106 -19.01 32.16 7.35
CA LEU A 106 -20.25 31.68 6.75
C LEU A 106 -20.20 30.16 6.62
N ASN A 107 -21.22 29.48 7.18
CA ASN A 107 -21.40 28.05 6.93
C ASN A 107 -21.89 27.85 5.49
N ASN A 108 -20.97 27.55 4.58
CA ASN A 108 -21.27 27.41 3.15
C ASN A 108 -22.01 26.11 2.77
N ALA A 109 -22.16 25.16 3.70
CA ALA A 109 -23.07 24.03 3.53
C ALA A 109 -24.55 24.44 3.69
N ALA A 110 -24.83 25.60 4.30
CA ALA A 110 -26.18 26.15 4.44
C ALA A 110 -26.64 26.87 3.17
N LYS A 111 -27.95 27.10 3.03
CA LYS A 111 -28.52 27.86 1.91
C LYS A 111 -28.13 29.32 2.02
N HIS A 112 -27.59 29.87 0.94
CA HIS A 112 -27.15 31.26 0.89
C HIS A 112 -27.36 31.89 -0.49
N SER A 113 -27.51 33.21 -0.50
CA SER A 113 -27.64 34.02 -1.72
C SER A 113 -27.07 35.42 -1.49
N VAL A 114 -26.70 36.08 -2.59
CA VAL A 114 -26.30 37.48 -2.54
C VAL A 114 -26.85 38.26 -3.72
N PHE A 115 -27.45 39.41 -3.42
CA PHE A 115 -27.84 40.40 -4.41
C PHE A 115 -27.00 41.66 -4.22
N ASN A 116 -26.34 42.12 -5.28
CA ASN A 116 -25.70 43.44 -5.28
C ASN A 116 -26.66 44.44 -5.92
N GLY A 117 -27.47 45.15 -5.12
CA GLY A 117 -28.42 46.14 -5.64
C GLY A 117 -27.78 47.46 -6.09
N SER A 118 -26.50 47.67 -5.78
CA SER A 118 -25.76 48.85 -6.23
C SER A 118 -25.42 48.77 -7.71
N LYS A 119 -25.27 49.92 -8.38
CA LYS A 119 -24.71 50.03 -9.74
C LYS A 119 -23.20 49.78 -9.77
N GLN A 120 -22.54 49.84 -8.61
CA GLN A 120 -21.10 49.69 -8.48
C GLN A 120 -20.70 48.23 -8.26
N GLN A 121 -19.45 47.92 -8.61
CA GLN A 121 -18.87 46.58 -8.42
C GLN A 121 -18.44 46.40 -6.98
N ARG A 122 -18.72 45.24 -6.38
CA ARG A 122 -18.23 44.87 -5.05
C ARG A 122 -17.04 43.92 -5.12
N ILE A 123 -16.17 44.00 -4.12
CA ILE A 123 -14.98 43.15 -3.99
C ILE A 123 -15.01 42.46 -2.63
N HIS A 124 -14.98 41.13 -2.66
CA HIS A 124 -14.87 40.29 -1.47
C HIS A 124 -13.55 39.54 -1.46
N LEU A 125 -12.80 39.61 -0.36
CA LEU A 125 -11.81 38.59 -0.05
C LEU A 125 -12.57 37.39 0.55
N ILE A 126 -12.31 36.21 0.01
CA ILE A 126 -12.88 34.95 0.49
C ILE A 126 -11.71 33.99 0.69
N PHE A 127 -11.64 33.36 1.86
CA PHE A 127 -10.67 32.31 2.11
C PHE A 127 -11.25 31.19 2.95
N ASP A 128 -10.76 29.97 2.68
CA ASP A 128 -11.08 28.77 3.42
C ASP A 128 -9.85 28.36 4.22
N TYR A 129 -10.03 28.06 5.51
CA TYR A 129 -8.95 27.58 6.36
C TYR A 129 -9.31 26.28 7.07
N LEU A 130 -8.27 25.57 7.49
CA LEU A 130 -8.32 24.34 8.26
C LEU A 130 -7.89 24.58 9.71
N GLU A 131 -8.49 23.82 10.62
CA GLU A 131 -7.96 23.66 11.98
C GLU A 131 -6.53 23.11 11.93
N HIS A 132 -5.70 23.48 12.93
CA HIS A 132 -4.26 23.26 12.89
C HIS A 132 -3.87 21.80 12.60
N ASP A 133 -4.51 20.85 13.26
CA ASP A 133 -4.24 19.41 13.12
C ASP A 133 -4.55 18.88 11.71
N HIS A 134 -5.50 19.52 11.01
CA HIS A 134 -5.87 19.15 9.63
C HIS A 134 -5.01 19.86 8.58
N ALA A 135 -4.40 21.00 8.90
CA ALA A 135 -3.56 21.74 7.96
C ALA A 135 -2.23 21.04 7.66
N VAL A 136 -1.70 20.25 8.60
CA VAL A 136 -0.40 19.57 8.49
C VAL A 136 -0.40 18.46 7.43
N THR A 137 -1.57 17.91 7.08
CA THR A 137 -1.69 16.80 6.13
C THR A 137 -1.83 17.25 4.67
N VAL A 138 -2.08 18.53 4.41
CA VAL A 138 -2.30 19.05 3.06
C VAL A 138 -0.96 19.35 2.38
N LYS A 139 -0.69 18.67 1.25
CA LYS A 139 0.55 18.91 0.50
C LYS A 139 0.51 20.28 -0.17
N ARG A 140 1.46 21.15 0.18
CA ARG A 140 1.59 22.47 -0.43
C ARG A 140 2.58 22.49 -1.58
N SER A 141 2.14 23.03 -2.72
CA SER A 141 2.97 23.24 -3.90
C SER A 141 2.84 24.68 -4.39
N THR A 142 3.93 25.27 -4.88
CA THR A 142 3.89 26.60 -5.52
C THR A 142 3.76 26.42 -7.03
N LEU A 143 2.77 27.08 -7.65
CA LEU A 143 2.62 27.08 -9.10
C LEU A 143 3.37 28.28 -9.69
N ALA A 144 4.28 28.00 -10.63
CA ALA A 144 4.94 29.04 -11.40
C ALA A 144 4.03 29.53 -12.54
N ALA A 145 4.26 30.76 -13.00
CA ALA A 145 3.56 31.28 -14.17
C ALA A 145 3.89 30.40 -15.40
N GLY A 146 2.86 29.96 -16.12
CA GLY A 146 3.00 29.08 -17.28
C GLY A 146 2.88 27.58 -16.97
N CYS A 147 2.86 27.16 -15.71
CA CYS A 147 2.56 25.76 -15.35
C CYS A 147 1.16 25.37 -15.86
N VAL A 148 1.07 24.19 -16.48
CA VAL A 148 -0.19 23.61 -16.93
C VAL A 148 -0.63 22.56 -15.91
N CYS A 149 -1.88 22.68 -15.46
CA CYS A 149 -2.50 21.74 -14.54
C CYS A 149 -3.74 21.15 -15.19
N ARG A 150 -4.01 19.87 -14.93
CA ARG A 150 -5.26 19.20 -15.30
C ARG A 150 -6.04 18.89 -14.03
N GLN A 151 -7.35 19.13 -14.05
CA GLN A 151 -8.24 18.64 -13.00
C GLN A 151 -8.91 17.33 -13.45
N VAL A 152 -8.81 16.28 -12.66
CA VAL A 152 -9.48 14.98 -12.87
C VAL A 152 -10.18 14.57 -11.59
N ARG A 153 -11.52 14.52 -11.63
CA ARG A 153 -12.36 14.24 -10.45
C ARG A 153 -11.89 15.04 -9.23
N GLY A 154 -11.77 16.34 -9.40
CA GLY A 154 -11.54 17.27 -8.30
C GLY A 154 -10.09 17.40 -7.89
N ARG A 155 -9.28 16.37 -8.16
CA ARG A 155 -7.82 16.35 -8.00
C ARG A 155 -7.15 17.16 -9.09
N VAL A 156 -6.04 17.80 -8.73
CA VAL A 156 -5.25 18.61 -9.66
C VAL A 156 -3.88 17.97 -9.82
N GLU A 157 -3.50 17.72 -11.06
CA GLU A 157 -2.24 17.07 -11.41
C GLU A 157 -1.44 17.97 -12.36
N PHE A 158 -0.12 17.93 -12.20
CA PHE A 158 0.82 18.59 -13.11
C PHE A 158 0.88 17.82 -14.42
N VAL A 159 0.86 18.53 -15.54
CA VAL A 159 1.00 17.93 -16.87
C VAL A 159 1.93 18.77 -17.72
N ASP A 160 2.81 18.09 -18.47
CA ASP A 160 3.77 18.76 -19.37
C ASP A 160 3.04 19.40 -20.55
N GLU A 161 2.10 18.66 -21.17
CA GLU A 161 1.22 19.13 -22.22
C GLU A 161 -0.17 18.47 -22.12
N VAL A 162 -1.19 19.15 -22.65
CA VAL A 162 -2.54 18.62 -22.73
C VAL A 162 -2.87 18.30 -24.18
N ASP A 163 -2.90 17.00 -24.51
CA ASP A 163 -3.47 16.55 -25.79
C ASP A 163 -5.00 16.69 -25.76
N GLN A 164 -5.48 17.76 -26.41
CA GLN A 164 -6.90 18.07 -26.51
C GLN A 164 -7.65 17.06 -27.39
N GLU A 165 -6.99 16.49 -28.40
CA GLU A 165 -7.60 15.50 -29.30
C GLU A 165 -7.80 14.18 -28.56
N ALA A 166 -6.79 13.71 -27.82
CA ALA A 166 -6.91 12.53 -26.97
C ALA A 166 -7.99 12.71 -25.89
N LYS A 167 -8.11 13.89 -25.29
CA LYS A 167 -9.17 14.20 -24.31
C LYS A 167 -10.56 14.15 -24.92
N GLU A 168 -10.75 14.77 -26.08
CA GLU A 168 -12.06 14.77 -26.74
C GLU A 168 -12.44 13.36 -27.21
N LYS A 169 -11.47 12.59 -27.71
CA LYS A 169 -11.67 11.17 -28.06
C LYS A 169 -12.06 10.32 -26.86
N ALA A 170 -11.36 10.48 -25.72
CA ALA A 170 -11.70 9.80 -24.47
C ALA A 170 -13.11 10.18 -23.99
N ARG A 171 -13.47 11.46 -24.07
CA ARG A 171 -14.81 11.94 -23.69
C ARG A 171 -15.93 11.36 -24.55
N LEU A 172 -15.72 11.30 -25.87
CA LEU A 172 -16.66 10.69 -26.81
C LEU A 172 -16.85 9.19 -26.50
N GLU A 173 -15.76 8.50 -26.22
CA GLU A 173 -15.79 7.07 -25.91
C GLU A 173 -16.44 6.77 -24.55
N VAL A 174 -16.18 7.59 -23.52
CA VAL A 174 -16.90 7.54 -22.23
C VAL A 174 -18.40 7.73 -22.44
N SER A 175 -18.81 8.68 -23.29
CA SER A 175 -20.22 8.88 -23.61
C SER A 175 -20.84 7.67 -24.33
N ARG A 176 -20.09 7.03 -25.23
CA ARG A 176 -20.51 5.80 -25.92
C ARG A 176 -20.70 4.66 -24.93
N LEU A 177 -19.71 4.42 -24.05
CA LEU A 177 -19.75 3.36 -23.05
C LEU A 177 -20.85 3.58 -22.00
N SER A 178 -21.07 4.83 -21.56
CA SER A 178 -22.18 5.15 -20.66
C SER A 178 -23.53 4.80 -21.26
N LYS A 179 -23.75 5.15 -22.55
CA LYS A 179 -24.98 4.77 -23.27
C LYS A 179 -25.12 3.27 -23.46
N GLU A 180 -24.00 2.57 -23.64
CA GLU A 180 -24.01 1.10 -23.77
C GLU A 180 -24.37 0.43 -22.44
N ALA A 181 -23.79 0.87 -21.32
CA ALA A 181 -24.12 0.37 -20.00
C ALA A 181 -25.61 0.64 -19.65
N GLU A 182 -26.13 1.83 -19.96
CA GLU A 182 -27.56 2.13 -19.80
C GLU A 182 -28.45 1.21 -20.63
N LYS A 183 -28.07 0.90 -21.88
CA LYS A 183 -28.80 -0.05 -22.73
C LYS A 183 -28.76 -1.47 -22.19
N GLN A 184 -27.60 -1.93 -21.71
CA GLN A 184 -27.45 -3.26 -21.09
C GLN A 184 -28.39 -3.39 -19.89
N VAL A 185 -28.35 -2.42 -18.98
CA VAL A 185 -29.22 -2.37 -17.79
C VAL A 185 -30.70 -2.29 -18.18
N THR A 186 -31.07 -1.46 -19.16
CA THR A 186 -32.46 -1.35 -19.62
C THR A 186 -32.99 -2.66 -20.21
N ARG A 187 -32.14 -3.39 -20.95
CA ARG A 187 -32.52 -4.66 -21.59
C ARG A 187 -32.71 -5.80 -20.60
N GLN A 188 -31.86 -5.87 -19.59
CA GLN A 188 -31.85 -6.99 -18.63
C GLN A 188 -32.72 -6.72 -17.40
N LEU A 189 -32.96 -5.45 -17.07
CA LEU A 189 -33.78 -5.02 -15.93
C LEU A 189 -34.92 -4.12 -16.41
N ASP A 190 -34.79 -2.80 -16.21
CA ASP A 190 -35.80 -1.81 -16.59
C ASP A 190 -35.20 -0.40 -16.77
N ALA A 191 -36.03 0.53 -17.25
CA ALA A 191 -35.62 1.93 -17.47
C ALA A 191 -35.30 2.70 -16.17
N GLN A 192 -35.84 2.27 -15.02
CA GLN A 192 -35.59 2.92 -13.73
C GLN A 192 -34.23 2.52 -13.16
N ALA A 193 -33.82 1.27 -13.34
CA ALA A 193 -32.48 0.76 -13.08
C ALA A 193 -31.44 1.49 -13.94
N ALA A 194 -31.71 1.71 -15.22
CA ALA A 194 -30.83 2.48 -16.10
C ALA A 194 -30.68 3.94 -15.65
N LYS A 195 -31.78 4.57 -15.20
CA LYS A 195 -31.72 5.93 -14.59
C LYS A 195 -30.87 5.96 -13.32
N ARG A 196 -30.96 4.93 -12.47
CA ARG A 196 -30.13 4.80 -11.26
C ARG A 196 -28.65 4.68 -11.62
N LEU A 197 -28.30 3.84 -12.59
CA LEU A 197 -26.92 3.73 -13.08
C LEU A 197 -26.42 5.07 -13.64
N ALA A 198 -27.20 5.71 -14.52
CA ALA A 198 -26.82 7.00 -15.10
C ALA A 198 -26.64 8.08 -14.02
N MET A 199 -27.46 8.06 -12.97
CA MET A 199 -27.33 8.96 -11.83
C MET A 199 -26.08 8.64 -11.01
N ALA A 200 -25.78 7.37 -10.74
CA ALA A 200 -24.56 6.95 -10.06
C ALA A 200 -23.31 7.35 -10.84
N CYS A 201 -23.30 7.13 -12.16
CA CYS A 201 -22.22 7.59 -13.03
C CYS A 201 -22.04 9.10 -12.91
N ARG A 202 -23.12 9.88 -13.08
CA ARG A 202 -23.07 11.34 -12.91
C ARG A 202 -22.53 11.74 -11.54
N HIS A 203 -23.06 11.16 -10.46
CA HIS A 203 -22.64 11.44 -9.09
C HIS A 203 -21.17 11.09 -8.88
N TYR A 204 -20.68 9.98 -9.41
CA TYR A 204 -19.28 9.60 -9.32
C TYR A 204 -18.37 10.55 -10.10
N PHE A 205 -18.78 10.96 -11.31
CA PHE A 205 -18.05 11.93 -12.15
C PHE A 205 -17.98 13.33 -11.54
N ILE A 206 -19.01 13.75 -10.80
CA ILE A 206 -19.07 15.05 -10.10
C ILE A 206 -18.74 14.93 -8.60
N GLU A 207 -18.17 13.80 -8.17
CA GLU A 207 -17.66 13.54 -6.81
C GLU A 207 -18.70 13.64 -5.68
N GLN A 208 -19.95 13.33 -5.98
CA GLN A 208 -21.01 13.20 -4.97
C GLN A 208 -21.03 11.84 -4.27
N ILE A 209 -20.45 10.80 -4.89
CA ILE A 209 -20.30 9.47 -4.29
C ILE A 209 -18.88 8.96 -4.53
N ASP A 210 -18.36 8.19 -3.57
CA ASP A 210 -17.07 7.52 -3.70
C ASP A 210 -17.17 6.23 -4.53
N ALA A 211 -16.03 5.56 -4.75
CA ALA A 211 -15.97 4.34 -5.53
C ALA A 211 -16.75 3.18 -4.89
N LEU A 212 -16.82 3.11 -3.56
CA LEU A 212 -17.53 2.05 -2.86
C LEU A 212 -19.03 2.22 -3.00
N ALA A 213 -19.55 3.42 -2.75
CA ALA A 213 -20.96 3.74 -2.94
C ALA A 213 -21.39 3.55 -4.41
N PHE A 214 -20.53 3.90 -5.37
CA PHE A 214 -20.81 3.63 -6.78
C PHE A 214 -20.91 2.12 -7.06
N VAL A 215 -19.95 1.33 -6.57
CA VAL A 215 -19.95 -0.12 -6.71
C VAL A 215 -21.18 -0.75 -6.08
N GLU A 216 -21.55 -0.35 -4.87
CA GLU A 216 -22.74 -0.86 -4.18
C GLU A 216 -24.02 -0.63 -4.98
N ILE A 217 -24.13 0.53 -5.65
CA ILE A 217 -25.25 0.79 -6.56
C ILE A 217 -25.21 -0.17 -7.75
N VAL A 218 -24.05 -0.36 -8.38
CA VAL A 218 -23.91 -1.26 -9.55
C VAL A 218 -24.21 -2.71 -9.16
N GLU A 219 -23.62 -3.23 -8.08
CA GLU A 219 -23.88 -4.58 -7.57
C GLU A 219 -25.36 -4.76 -7.18
N GLY A 220 -25.95 -3.76 -6.52
CA GLY A 220 -27.38 -3.78 -6.17
C GLY A 220 -28.31 -3.75 -7.40
N LEU A 221 -27.85 -3.24 -8.55
CA LEU A 221 -28.57 -3.34 -9.81
C LEU A 221 -28.44 -4.75 -10.40
N VAL A 222 -27.29 -5.40 -10.28
CA VAL A 222 -27.04 -6.73 -10.87
C VAL A 222 -27.66 -7.87 -10.05
N ALA A 223 -27.72 -7.73 -8.71
CA ALA A 223 -28.20 -8.78 -7.80
C ALA A 223 -29.57 -9.42 -8.18
N PRO A 224 -30.59 -8.67 -8.65
CA PRO A 224 -31.88 -9.24 -9.05
C PRO A 224 -31.84 -10.08 -10.35
N ALA A 225 -30.85 -9.86 -11.23
CA ALA A 225 -30.79 -10.48 -12.56
C ALA A 225 -30.19 -11.90 -12.57
N ASN A 226 -29.56 -12.32 -11.46
CA ASN A 226 -28.99 -13.65 -11.16
C ASN A 226 -28.38 -14.42 -12.35
N THR A 227 -27.75 -13.72 -13.29
CA THR A 227 -27.00 -14.29 -14.41
C THR A 227 -25.59 -13.71 -14.36
N ALA A 228 -24.61 -14.54 -14.00
CA ALA A 228 -23.21 -14.12 -13.87
C ALA A 228 -22.70 -13.34 -15.11
N SER A 229 -23.15 -13.76 -16.29
CA SER A 229 -22.83 -13.12 -17.59
C SER A 229 -23.23 -11.64 -17.69
N PHE A 230 -24.37 -11.23 -17.13
CA PHE A 230 -24.80 -9.82 -17.19
C PHE A 230 -23.94 -8.93 -16.29
N GLY A 231 -23.65 -9.39 -15.07
CA GLY A 231 -22.81 -8.66 -14.13
C GLY A 231 -21.42 -8.41 -14.69
N ASP A 232 -20.79 -9.44 -15.26
CA ASP A 232 -19.45 -9.34 -15.84
C ASP A 232 -19.43 -8.38 -17.03
N GLN A 233 -20.41 -8.44 -17.95
CA GLN A 233 -20.51 -7.53 -19.09
C GLN A 233 -20.70 -6.06 -18.69
N LEU A 234 -21.55 -5.81 -17.69
CA LEU A 234 -21.76 -4.47 -17.17
C LEU A 234 -20.47 -3.93 -16.54
N TRP A 235 -19.78 -4.77 -15.78
CA TRP A 235 -18.52 -4.40 -15.15
C TRP A 235 -17.36 -4.20 -16.11
N GLU A 236 -17.26 -4.97 -17.19
CA GLU A 236 -16.31 -4.71 -18.27
C GLU A 236 -16.55 -3.32 -18.88
N THR A 237 -17.81 -3.00 -19.15
CA THR A 237 -18.21 -1.71 -19.74
C THR A 237 -17.91 -0.54 -18.80
N VAL A 238 -18.26 -0.68 -17.52
CA VAL A 238 -18.02 0.34 -16.47
C VAL A 238 -16.52 0.52 -16.22
N THR A 239 -15.76 -0.57 -16.11
CA THR A 239 -14.31 -0.51 -15.89
C THR A 239 -13.59 0.14 -17.06
N ALA A 240 -13.96 -0.19 -18.30
CA ALA A 240 -13.41 0.43 -19.50
C ALA A 240 -13.68 1.94 -19.54
N MET A 241 -14.87 2.37 -19.12
CA MET A 241 -15.22 3.78 -19.03
C MET A 241 -14.31 4.52 -18.03
N PHE A 242 -13.95 3.89 -16.93
CA PHE A 242 -13.10 4.51 -15.89
C PHE A 242 -11.63 4.56 -16.29
N THR A 243 -11.13 3.56 -17.01
CA THR A 243 -9.77 3.55 -17.56
C THR A 243 -9.51 4.75 -18.48
N LEU A 244 -10.54 5.20 -19.21
CA LEU A 244 -10.43 6.36 -20.10
C LEU A 244 -10.38 7.71 -19.37
N LEU A 245 -10.70 7.75 -18.08
CA LEU A 245 -10.61 8.97 -17.26
C LEU A 245 -9.18 9.16 -16.76
N ASP A 246 -8.73 8.18 -15.98
CA ASP A 246 -7.43 8.10 -15.33
C ASP A 246 -7.23 6.71 -14.66
N GLU A 247 -5.97 6.29 -14.57
CA GLU A 247 -5.59 5.01 -13.96
C GLU A 247 -5.96 4.91 -12.48
N ARG A 248 -6.01 6.04 -11.77
CA ARG A 248 -6.31 6.09 -10.33
C ARG A 248 -7.79 5.78 -10.07
N SER A 249 -8.71 6.34 -10.85
CA SER A 249 -10.15 6.03 -10.79
C SER A 249 -10.44 4.58 -11.15
N HIS A 250 -9.77 4.02 -12.15
CA HIS A 250 -9.84 2.59 -12.45
C HIS A 250 -9.40 1.74 -11.24
N ALA A 251 -8.24 2.05 -10.66
CA ALA A 251 -7.72 1.31 -9.50
C ALA A 251 -8.62 1.44 -8.26
N GLU A 252 -9.19 2.62 -8.00
CA GLU A 252 -10.16 2.85 -6.93
C GLU A 252 -11.41 2.00 -7.12
N LEU A 253 -11.98 2.00 -8.33
CA LEU A 253 -13.17 1.22 -8.66
C LEU A 253 -12.93 -0.28 -8.51
N THR A 254 -11.83 -0.80 -9.04
CA THR A 254 -11.46 -2.22 -8.93
C THR A 254 -11.34 -2.66 -7.46
N ARG A 255 -10.68 -1.84 -6.63
CA ARG A 255 -10.56 -2.12 -5.18
C ARG A 255 -11.88 -2.02 -4.44
N ALA A 256 -12.69 -1.02 -4.77
CA ALA A 256 -14.01 -0.86 -4.20
C ALA A 256 -14.93 -2.04 -4.55
N ARG A 257 -14.85 -2.57 -5.79
CA ARG A 257 -15.55 -3.79 -6.21
C ARG A 257 -15.12 -5.01 -5.40
N VAL A 258 -13.82 -5.21 -5.19
CA VAL A 258 -13.32 -6.28 -4.30
C VAL A 258 -13.88 -6.11 -2.88
N ARG A 259 -13.88 -4.89 -2.33
CA ARG A 259 -14.43 -4.60 -0.99
C ARG A 259 -15.95 -4.83 -0.89
N ALA A 260 -16.72 -4.42 -1.90
CA ALA A 260 -18.15 -4.65 -1.96
C ALA A 260 -18.51 -6.09 -2.35
N ALA A 261 -17.55 -6.87 -2.85
CA ALA A 261 -17.63 -8.31 -3.11
C ALA A 261 -17.17 -9.21 -1.95
N ALA A 262 -16.68 -8.65 -0.82
CA ALA A 262 -17.54 -8.96 0.32
C ALA A 262 -17.19 -8.79 1.80
N ARG A 263 -17.78 -7.74 2.40
CA ARG A 263 -19.00 -7.82 3.26
C ARG A 263 -19.87 -9.11 3.26
N GLU A 264 -19.96 -9.91 2.17
CA GLU A 264 -20.70 -11.18 2.08
C GLU A 264 -19.78 -12.38 1.82
N ALA A 265 -18.46 -12.16 1.73
CA ALA A 265 -17.48 -13.16 1.33
C ALA A 265 -16.73 -13.77 2.52
N PRO A 266 -16.22 -15.01 2.39
CA PRO A 266 -15.39 -15.62 3.41
C PRO A 266 -14.13 -14.79 3.64
N VAL A 267 -13.84 -14.64 4.92
CA VAL A 267 -12.59 -14.09 5.41
C VAL A 267 -11.39 -14.89 4.88
N SER A 268 -10.22 -14.28 4.67
CA SER A 268 -9.01 -15.01 4.26
C SER A 268 -7.93 -14.96 5.35
N ALA A 269 -7.26 -16.09 5.55
CA ALA A 269 -6.08 -16.23 6.40
C ALA A 269 -4.79 -15.90 5.62
N PRO A 270 -3.69 -15.52 6.31
CA PRO A 270 -2.37 -15.45 5.69
C PRO A 270 -2.02 -16.75 4.98
N ASN A 271 -1.64 -16.63 3.71
CA ASN A 271 -1.51 -17.77 2.81
C ASN A 271 -0.27 -17.70 1.92
N TRP A 272 0.54 -16.65 2.02
CA TRP A 272 1.88 -16.65 1.44
C TRP A 272 2.95 -15.92 2.25
N CYS A 273 4.21 -16.31 2.08
CA CYS A 273 5.36 -15.69 2.75
C CYS A 273 6.61 -15.71 1.88
N ILE A 274 7.33 -14.58 1.82
CA ILE A 274 8.72 -14.54 1.32
C ILE A 274 9.66 -14.80 2.51
N ILE A 275 10.15 -16.04 2.59
CA ILE A 275 10.91 -16.54 3.76
C ILE A 275 12.41 -16.26 3.69
N GLY A 276 12.92 -15.84 2.54
CA GLY A 276 14.35 -15.66 2.33
C GLY A 276 14.73 -15.46 0.87
N ALA A 277 16.02 -15.32 0.58
CA ALA A 277 17.10 -15.07 1.54
C ALA A 277 17.34 -13.57 1.73
N GLN A 278 17.83 -13.19 2.91
CA GLN A 278 18.21 -11.80 3.20
C GLN A 278 19.26 -11.31 2.20
N LYS A 279 19.07 -10.07 1.69
CA LYS A 279 19.88 -9.42 0.63
C LYS A 279 19.71 -9.99 -0.79
N CYS A 280 18.60 -10.68 -1.05
CA CYS A 280 18.23 -11.19 -2.38
C CYS A 280 17.06 -10.42 -3.05
N GLY A 281 16.75 -9.20 -2.60
CA GLY A 281 15.70 -8.38 -3.24
C GLY A 281 14.27 -8.64 -2.77
N THR A 282 14.10 -9.38 -1.66
CA THR A 282 12.79 -9.74 -1.05
C THR A 282 11.85 -8.55 -0.86
N THR A 283 12.39 -7.40 -0.42
CA THR A 283 11.60 -6.18 -0.25
C THR A 283 10.97 -5.69 -1.55
N SER A 284 11.71 -5.75 -2.66
CA SER A 284 11.22 -5.27 -3.95
C SER A 284 10.09 -6.18 -4.45
N LEU A 285 10.30 -7.50 -4.43
CA LEU A 285 9.25 -8.46 -4.82
C LEU A 285 8.00 -8.37 -3.94
N PHE A 286 8.17 -8.20 -2.62
CA PHE A 286 7.06 -8.02 -1.68
C PHE A 286 6.20 -6.80 -2.06
N GLN A 287 6.84 -5.69 -2.44
CA GLN A 287 6.15 -4.48 -2.86
C GLN A 287 5.53 -4.62 -4.27
N TYR A 288 6.17 -5.33 -5.19
CA TYR A 288 5.61 -5.63 -6.51
C TYR A 288 4.31 -6.43 -6.40
N LEU A 289 4.30 -7.48 -5.58
CA LEU A 289 3.09 -8.28 -5.32
C LEU A 289 1.98 -7.44 -4.64
N GLY A 290 2.36 -6.52 -3.74
CA GLY A 290 1.43 -5.60 -3.09
C GLY A 290 0.73 -4.59 -4.01
N GLN A 291 1.17 -4.46 -5.27
CA GLN A 291 0.47 -3.65 -6.28
C GLN A 291 -0.79 -4.35 -6.81
N HIS A 292 -0.94 -5.65 -6.60
CA HIS A 292 -2.09 -6.42 -7.07
C HIS A 292 -3.34 -6.17 -6.21
N ALA A 293 -4.51 -5.96 -6.83
CA ALA A 293 -5.76 -5.67 -6.11
C ALA A 293 -6.23 -6.80 -5.18
N GLN A 294 -5.83 -8.04 -5.46
CA GLN A 294 -6.15 -9.21 -4.62
C GLN A 294 -5.08 -9.50 -3.54
N VAL A 295 -3.99 -8.73 -3.44
CA VAL A 295 -2.91 -8.98 -2.49
C VAL A 295 -2.95 -7.94 -1.38
N ALA A 296 -2.96 -8.40 -0.13
CA ALA A 296 -2.74 -7.57 1.06
C ALA A 296 -1.40 -7.94 1.69
N ILE A 297 -0.57 -6.94 1.97
CA ILE A 297 0.75 -7.12 2.58
C ILE A 297 0.77 -6.60 4.01
N GLY A 298 1.50 -7.26 4.91
CA GLY A 298 1.72 -6.77 6.28
C GLY A 298 2.35 -5.37 6.33
N ARG A 299 1.77 -4.44 7.10
CA ARG A 299 2.37 -3.11 7.37
C ARG A 299 3.68 -3.25 8.13
N ARG A 300 3.72 -4.20 9.06
CA ARG A 300 4.96 -4.53 9.76
C ARG A 300 5.83 -5.37 8.82
N ARG A 301 6.89 -4.75 8.29
CA ARG A 301 7.95 -5.49 7.58
C ARG A 301 8.64 -6.42 8.57
N GLU A 302 8.86 -7.66 8.16
CA GLU A 302 9.56 -8.69 8.92
C GLU A 302 8.97 -8.85 10.34
N PRO A 303 7.74 -9.39 10.48
CA PRO A 303 7.10 -9.61 11.79
C PRO A 303 7.91 -10.51 12.72
N HIS A 304 8.75 -11.41 12.18
CA HIS A 304 9.57 -12.35 12.95
C HIS A 304 8.76 -13.26 13.88
N PHE A 305 7.53 -13.58 13.48
CA PHE A 305 6.59 -14.34 14.29
C PHE A 305 7.08 -15.78 14.53
N PHE A 306 7.57 -16.45 13.48
CA PHE A 306 7.96 -17.85 13.55
C PHE A 306 9.42 -18.08 14.01
N ASP A 307 10.25 -17.04 14.08
CA ASP A 307 11.62 -17.08 14.60
C ASP A 307 11.72 -16.44 15.99
N CYS A 308 12.25 -15.22 16.12
CA CYS A 308 12.64 -14.66 17.42
C CYS A 308 11.46 -14.16 18.26
N ALA A 309 10.27 -13.95 17.68
CA ALA A 309 9.08 -13.55 18.43
C ALA A 309 8.19 -14.72 18.87
N TRP A 310 8.51 -15.97 18.49
CA TRP A 310 7.67 -17.14 18.80
C TRP A 310 7.43 -17.31 20.30
N THR A 311 8.49 -17.30 21.11
CA THR A 311 8.40 -17.44 22.57
C THR A 311 7.61 -16.30 23.21
N ALA A 312 7.80 -15.07 22.75
CA ALA A 312 7.04 -13.93 23.24
C ALA A 312 5.55 -14.04 22.87
N ALA A 313 5.24 -14.58 21.69
CA ALA A 313 3.86 -14.84 21.28
C ALA A 313 3.21 -15.92 22.16
N LEU A 314 3.92 -17.00 22.51
CA LEU A 314 3.42 -18.03 23.42
C LEU A 314 3.07 -17.48 24.81
N GLN A 315 3.84 -16.50 25.30
CA GLN A 315 3.64 -15.86 26.60
C GLN A 315 2.57 -14.75 26.59
N HIS A 316 2.23 -14.22 25.42
CA HIS A 316 1.29 -13.12 25.31
C HIS A 316 -0.15 -13.57 25.57
N GLU A 317 -0.86 -12.94 26.50
CA GLU A 317 -2.28 -13.18 26.74
C GLU A 317 -3.15 -12.35 25.78
N LEU A 318 -4.11 -13.00 25.12
CA LEU A 318 -5.07 -12.34 24.23
C LEU A 318 -6.27 -11.82 25.02
N SER A 319 -6.71 -10.60 24.70
CA SER A 319 -7.95 -10.03 25.22
C SER A 319 -9.19 -10.75 24.67
N GLU A 320 -10.31 -10.72 25.42
CA GLU A 320 -11.59 -11.24 24.90
C GLU A 320 -12.08 -10.48 23.66
N GLU A 321 -11.75 -9.18 23.57
CA GLU A 321 -12.05 -8.34 22.43
C GLU A 321 -11.35 -8.86 21.17
N ASP A 322 -10.04 -9.16 21.25
CA ASP A 322 -9.28 -9.71 20.12
C ASP A 322 -9.83 -11.08 19.70
N ARG A 323 -10.13 -11.96 20.66
CA ARG A 323 -10.71 -13.29 20.37
C ARG A 323 -12.04 -13.17 19.62
N THR A 324 -12.90 -12.27 20.08
CA THR A 324 -14.20 -12.00 19.46
C THR A 324 -14.02 -11.43 18.05
N ARG A 325 -13.14 -10.44 17.90
CA ARG A 325 -12.83 -9.77 16.64
C ARG A 325 -12.32 -10.72 15.57
N PHE A 326 -11.47 -11.68 15.93
CA PHE A 326 -10.86 -12.59 14.97
C PHE A 326 -11.64 -13.90 14.75
N THR A 327 -12.72 -14.14 15.51
CA THR A 327 -13.57 -15.34 15.36
C THR A 327 -14.03 -15.59 13.91
N PRO A 328 -14.46 -14.58 13.11
CA PRO A 328 -14.82 -14.81 11.71
C PRO A 328 -13.64 -15.28 10.85
N VAL A 329 -12.41 -14.82 11.15
CA VAL A 329 -11.18 -15.23 10.44
C VAL A 329 -10.81 -16.67 10.76
N LEU A 330 -10.92 -17.06 12.03
CA LEU A 330 -10.59 -18.41 12.49
C LEU A 330 -11.43 -19.50 11.78
N ARG A 331 -12.69 -19.21 11.47
CA ARG A 331 -13.57 -20.13 10.70
C ARG A 331 -13.02 -20.50 9.32
N THR A 332 -12.07 -19.73 8.79
CA THR A 332 -11.49 -19.93 7.45
C THR A 332 -10.24 -20.79 7.48
N PHE A 333 -9.64 -20.95 8.66
CA PHE A 333 -8.67 -22.01 8.93
C PHE A 333 -9.33 -23.39 9.11
N ALA A 334 -10.61 -23.42 9.53
CA ALA A 334 -11.37 -24.62 9.83
C ALA A 334 -11.77 -25.47 8.59
N TYR A 335 -11.65 -24.93 7.37
CA TYR A 335 -11.97 -25.65 6.12
C TYR A 335 -10.98 -26.75 5.74
N SER A 336 -9.93 -27.01 6.54
CA SER A 336 -8.78 -27.79 6.06
C SER A 336 -8.25 -28.88 6.99
N GLU A 337 -9.01 -29.32 7.97
CA GLU A 337 -8.56 -30.38 8.87
C GLU A 337 -9.04 -31.77 8.41
N THR A 338 -8.11 -32.60 7.94
CA THR A 338 -8.20 -34.04 8.18
C THR A 338 -7.65 -34.32 9.60
N PRO A 339 -8.30 -35.17 10.42
CA PRO A 339 -7.92 -35.43 11.81
C PRO A 339 -6.46 -35.84 12.05
N ASP A 340 -5.73 -36.31 11.04
CA ASP A 340 -4.34 -36.76 11.14
C ASP A 340 -3.29 -35.64 11.32
N GLN A 341 -3.65 -34.36 11.15
CA GLN A 341 -2.67 -33.25 11.24
C GLN A 341 -2.39 -32.75 12.68
N GLN A 342 -3.08 -33.25 13.70
CA GLN A 342 -2.92 -32.77 15.08
C GLN A 342 -1.81 -33.48 15.89
N SER A 343 -1.04 -34.44 15.36
CA SER A 343 -0.38 -35.42 16.25
C SER A 343 1.15 -35.34 16.45
N GLU A 344 1.97 -34.69 15.61
CA GLU A 344 3.43 -34.66 15.82
C GLU A 344 3.98 -33.37 16.43
N ASP A 345 3.51 -32.20 15.98
CA ASP A 345 4.09 -30.89 16.36
C ASP A 345 3.31 -30.15 17.45
N ALA A 346 2.30 -30.79 18.07
CA ALA A 346 1.45 -30.17 19.09
C ALA A 346 2.23 -29.67 20.32
N PHE A 347 3.38 -30.28 20.61
CA PHE A 347 4.27 -29.84 21.70
C PHE A 347 4.78 -28.40 21.52
N LEU A 348 4.82 -27.87 20.28
CA LEU A 348 5.23 -26.49 19.99
C LEU A 348 4.25 -25.44 20.52
N LEU A 349 3.02 -25.82 20.86
CA LEU A 349 2.00 -24.90 21.35
C LEU A 349 2.21 -24.50 22.82
N GLU A 350 2.98 -25.27 23.59
CA GLU A 350 3.29 -24.98 25.01
C GLU A 350 2.04 -24.56 25.84
N GLY A 351 0.91 -25.26 25.64
CA GLY A 351 -0.34 -24.99 26.34
C GLY A 351 -1.25 -23.90 25.72
N ASN A 352 -0.83 -23.26 24.63
CA ASN A 352 -1.68 -22.36 23.86
C ASN A 352 -2.65 -23.14 22.94
N SER A 353 -3.80 -22.55 22.64
CA SER A 353 -4.63 -23.05 21.54
C SER A 353 -4.03 -22.69 20.18
N LEU A 354 -4.30 -23.49 19.15
CA LEU A 354 -3.85 -23.16 17.79
C LEU A 354 -4.48 -21.86 17.28
N ASP A 355 -5.74 -21.63 17.63
CA ASP A 355 -6.47 -20.42 17.28
C ASP A 355 -5.87 -19.18 17.95
N ASP A 356 -5.38 -19.29 19.19
CA ASP A 356 -4.67 -18.21 19.87
C ASP A 356 -3.42 -17.82 19.07
N LEU A 357 -2.63 -18.79 18.62
CA LEU A 357 -1.44 -18.50 17.82
C LEU A 357 -1.79 -17.90 16.45
N ARG A 358 -2.87 -18.34 15.82
CA ARG A 358 -3.37 -17.73 14.57
C ARG A 358 -3.77 -16.27 14.77
N ILE A 359 -4.46 -15.94 15.87
CA ILE A 359 -4.80 -14.55 16.22
C ILE A 359 -3.53 -13.73 16.46
N LYS A 360 -2.59 -14.24 17.26
CA LYS A 360 -1.32 -13.56 17.58
C LYS A 360 -0.49 -13.32 16.31
N TYR A 361 -0.49 -14.28 15.38
CA TYR A 361 0.16 -14.12 14.08
C TYR A 361 -0.49 -13.00 13.27
N LEU A 362 -1.82 -13.01 13.13
CA LEU A 362 -2.57 -11.96 12.43
C LEU A 362 -2.31 -10.56 13.01
N LEU A 363 -2.33 -10.43 14.33
CA LEU A 363 -2.00 -9.20 15.04
C LEU A 363 -0.57 -8.73 14.73
N SER A 364 0.38 -9.66 14.58
CA SER A 364 1.78 -9.34 14.27
C SER A 364 1.96 -8.70 12.88
N LEU A 365 1.05 -8.95 11.94
CA LEU A 365 1.16 -8.48 10.55
C LEU A 365 0.77 -7.01 10.36
N GLN A 366 -0.15 -6.49 11.18
CA GLN A 366 -0.67 -5.11 11.09
C GLN A 366 -1.10 -4.68 9.66
N LEU A 367 -1.70 -5.57 8.85
CA LEU A 367 -1.94 -5.47 7.39
C LEU A 367 -2.20 -4.07 6.77
N GLU A 368 -1.69 -3.83 5.55
CA GLU A 368 -2.13 -2.77 4.66
C GLU A 368 -3.23 -3.27 3.70
N ALA A 369 -4.29 -2.49 3.48
CA ALA A 369 -5.13 -2.66 2.30
C ALA A 369 -4.37 -2.09 1.10
N ALA A 370 -4.25 -2.84 -0.01
CA ALA A 370 -3.47 -2.44 -1.19
C ALA A 370 -3.78 -1.00 -1.64
N VAL A 371 -2.77 -0.14 -1.43
CA VAL A 371 -2.57 1.27 -1.84
C VAL A 371 -3.43 2.34 -1.13
N ALA A 372 -2.83 3.16 -0.29
CA ALA A 372 -3.01 4.62 -0.32
C ALA A 372 -1.90 5.28 0.50
N GLU A 373 -1.27 6.27 -0.12
CA GLU A 373 -0.26 7.13 0.47
C GLU A 373 -0.81 7.82 1.74
N GLU A 374 0.08 7.91 2.74
CA GLU A 374 0.08 8.83 3.89
C GLU A 374 -1.28 9.26 4.47
N VAL A 375 -1.92 8.42 5.32
CA VAL A 375 -2.88 8.90 6.33
C VAL A 375 -2.73 8.12 7.66
N GLN A 376 -3.00 8.85 8.74
CA GLN A 376 -2.87 8.53 10.16
C GLN A 376 -3.33 7.15 10.64
N LYS A 377 -2.74 6.80 11.80
CA LYS A 377 -2.91 5.61 12.62
C LYS A 377 -4.36 5.49 13.16
N GLU A 378 -5.20 4.71 12.49
CA GLU A 378 -6.42 4.15 13.07
C GLU A 378 -6.27 2.61 13.18
N PRO A 379 -6.84 1.95 14.21
CA PRO A 379 -6.84 0.49 14.33
C PRO A 379 -7.60 -0.15 13.16
N LEU A 380 -7.02 -1.19 12.56
CA LEU A 380 -7.51 -1.80 11.33
C LEU A 380 -8.86 -2.52 11.53
N ASP A 381 -9.99 -1.94 11.16
CA ASP A 381 -11.21 -2.74 10.96
C ASP A 381 -10.96 -3.68 9.77
N LEU A 382 -10.53 -4.91 10.07
CA LEU A 382 -10.27 -5.99 9.13
C LEU A 382 -11.59 -6.42 8.49
N VAL A 383 -12.09 -5.64 7.54
CA VAL A 383 -13.17 -6.06 6.64
C VAL A 383 -12.53 -6.93 5.57
N LEU A 384 -12.41 -8.21 5.90
CA LEU A 384 -11.87 -9.25 5.04
C LEU A 384 -12.94 -9.62 3.99
N THR A 385 -12.49 -9.69 2.73
CA THR A 385 -13.25 -9.56 1.48
C THR A 385 -12.58 -10.55 0.47
N PRO A 386 -13.26 -11.07 -0.58
CA PRO A 386 -13.02 -12.39 -1.22
C PRO A 386 -11.65 -12.53 -1.87
N PRO A 387 -11.19 -13.78 -2.09
CA PRO A 387 -9.99 -14.24 -1.40
C PRO A 387 -8.82 -13.26 -1.58
N LEU A 388 -8.65 -12.37 -0.61
CA LEU A 388 -7.44 -11.57 -0.48
C LEU A 388 -6.28 -12.51 -0.10
N GLN A 389 -5.23 -12.52 -0.92
CA GLN A 389 -3.97 -13.18 -0.59
C GLN A 389 -3.23 -12.32 0.43
N ILE A 390 -3.15 -12.80 1.66
CA ILE A 390 -2.47 -12.09 2.74
C ILE A 390 -1.08 -12.68 2.91
N GLY A 391 -0.06 -11.83 2.86
CA GLY A 391 1.30 -12.31 3.07
C GLY A 391 2.24 -11.35 3.77
N GLU A 392 3.36 -11.93 4.17
CA GLU A 392 4.46 -11.26 4.86
C GLU A 392 5.80 -11.60 4.21
N SER A 393 6.82 -10.83 4.56
CA SER A 393 8.19 -11.13 4.18
C SER A 393 9.07 -11.01 5.40
N THR A 394 9.65 -12.14 5.81
CA THR A 394 10.68 -12.25 6.85
C THR A 394 11.83 -13.09 6.30
N PRO A 395 12.82 -12.46 5.66
CA PRO A 395 13.88 -13.18 4.94
C PRO A 395 14.82 -14.02 5.81
N SER A 396 14.76 -13.90 7.13
CA SER A 396 15.54 -14.70 8.07
C SER A 396 14.98 -16.09 8.30
N TYR A 397 13.70 -16.33 8.02
CA TYR A 397 13.08 -17.63 8.28
C TYR A 397 13.82 -18.77 7.58
N LEU A 398 14.24 -18.57 6.33
CA LEU A 398 14.95 -19.58 5.54
C LEU A 398 16.18 -20.14 6.28
N LEU A 399 16.93 -19.29 6.99
CA LEU A 399 18.15 -19.67 7.70
C LEU A 399 17.87 -20.62 8.87
N TYR A 400 16.80 -20.37 9.63
CA TYR A 400 16.52 -21.09 10.87
C TYR A 400 15.87 -22.46 10.64
N GLY A 401 15.60 -22.82 9.38
CA GLY A 401 15.36 -24.20 8.96
C GLY A 401 14.09 -24.82 9.52
N GLU A 402 14.20 -26.09 9.90
CA GLU A 402 13.08 -26.99 10.20
C GLU A 402 12.21 -26.52 11.38
N PRO A 403 12.74 -26.02 12.51
CA PRO A 403 11.91 -25.51 13.61
C PRO A 403 10.96 -24.37 13.19
N VAL A 404 11.45 -23.42 12.39
CA VAL A 404 10.64 -22.30 11.89
C VAL A 404 9.61 -22.78 10.88
N ALA A 405 10.00 -23.70 9.99
CA ALA A 405 9.09 -24.30 9.03
C ALA A 405 7.95 -25.06 9.71
N ARG A 406 8.24 -25.85 10.77
CA ARG A 406 7.23 -26.59 11.54
C ARG A 406 6.24 -25.65 12.24
N ARG A 407 6.74 -24.60 12.89
CA ARG A 407 5.88 -23.55 13.51
C ARG A 407 4.95 -22.91 12.47
N MET A 408 5.47 -22.59 11.28
CA MET A 408 4.69 -22.01 10.19
C MET A 408 3.65 -22.98 9.64
N ARG A 409 4.00 -24.26 9.45
CA ARG A 409 3.08 -25.28 8.96
C ARG A 409 1.97 -25.57 9.98
N LEU A 410 2.29 -25.56 11.28
CA LEU A 410 1.32 -25.72 12.36
C LEU A 410 0.26 -24.61 12.32
N VAL A 411 0.67 -23.34 12.26
CA VAL A 411 -0.26 -22.19 12.27
C VAL A 411 -0.99 -22.04 10.92
N THR A 412 -0.28 -22.28 9.80
CA THR A 412 -0.74 -22.08 8.43
C THR A 412 -0.29 -23.22 7.49
N PRO A 413 -0.99 -24.36 7.46
CA PRO A 413 -0.52 -25.56 6.74
C PRO A 413 -0.47 -25.41 5.21
N HIS A 414 -1.26 -24.50 4.65
CA HIS A 414 -1.34 -24.26 3.20
C HIS A 414 -0.46 -23.12 2.69
N MET A 415 0.40 -22.57 3.54
CA MET A 415 1.25 -21.43 3.24
C MET A 415 2.05 -21.66 1.94
N LYS A 416 1.95 -20.71 1.00
CA LYS A 416 2.79 -20.65 -0.19
C LYS A 416 4.06 -19.87 0.11
N LEU A 417 5.20 -20.47 -0.17
CA LEU A 417 6.51 -19.92 0.18
C LEU A 417 7.20 -19.42 -1.08
N ILE A 418 7.89 -18.29 -0.95
CA ILE A 418 8.75 -17.74 -1.99
C ILE A 418 10.16 -17.58 -1.41
N VAL A 419 11.14 -18.06 -2.15
CA VAL A 419 12.57 -17.97 -1.83
C VAL A 419 13.28 -17.23 -2.96
N MET A 420 13.81 -16.06 -2.64
CA MET A 420 14.67 -15.28 -3.52
C MET A 420 16.14 -15.60 -3.27
N LEU A 421 16.85 -15.94 -4.33
CA LEU A 421 18.26 -16.27 -4.30
C LEU A 421 19.08 -15.22 -5.04
N ARG A 422 20.38 -15.20 -4.79
CA ARG A 422 21.37 -14.34 -5.43
C ARG A 422 22.71 -15.07 -5.36
N ASP A 423 23.63 -14.78 -6.29
CA ASP A 423 25.05 -15.15 -6.16
C ASP A 423 25.50 -15.03 -4.68
N PRO A 424 25.86 -16.15 -4.03
CA PRO A 424 26.05 -16.20 -2.59
C PRO A 424 27.24 -15.35 -2.12
N VAL A 425 28.26 -15.14 -2.96
CA VAL A 425 29.39 -14.25 -2.69
C VAL A 425 28.90 -12.80 -2.64
N LYS A 426 28.17 -12.36 -3.67
CA LYS A 426 27.59 -11.01 -3.72
C LYS A 426 26.58 -10.78 -2.60
N ARG A 427 25.83 -11.81 -2.21
CA ARG A 427 24.89 -11.77 -1.08
C ARG A 427 25.61 -11.55 0.25
N ALA A 428 26.66 -12.34 0.52
CA ALA A 428 27.45 -12.24 1.75
C ALA A 428 28.09 -10.84 1.88
N PHE A 429 28.68 -10.34 0.80
CA PHE A 429 29.31 -9.02 0.78
C PHE A 429 28.28 -7.88 0.94
N SER A 430 27.15 -7.97 0.25
CA SER A 430 26.04 -7.01 0.43
C SER A 430 25.45 -7.03 1.85
N HIS A 431 25.48 -8.19 2.51
CA HIS A 431 25.04 -8.33 3.90
C HIS A 431 26.02 -7.65 4.84
N PHE A 432 27.32 -7.87 4.69
CA PHE A 432 28.35 -7.19 5.47
C PHE A 432 28.23 -5.68 5.41
N HIS A 433 28.09 -5.09 4.22
CA HIS A 433 27.91 -3.64 4.14
C HIS A 433 26.60 -3.10 4.72
N MET A 434 25.58 -3.95 4.90
CA MET A 434 24.36 -3.55 5.60
C MET A 434 24.54 -3.59 7.12
N THR A 435 25.29 -4.56 7.64
CA THR A 435 25.50 -4.76 9.08
C THR A 435 26.66 -3.95 9.63
N ALA A 436 27.69 -3.66 8.83
CA ALA A 436 28.81 -2.78 9.17
C ALA A 436 28.47 -1.28 9.02
N ASP A 437 27.28 -0.95 8.49
CA ASP A 437 26.80 0.41 8.36
C ASP A 437 26.60 1.05 9.74
N GLU A 438 27.41 2.07 10.04
CA GLU A 438 27.39 2.83 11.29
C GLU A 438 26.23 3.84 11.35
N SER A 439 25.48 4.01 10.25
CA SER A 439 24.25 4.78 10.22
C SER A 439 23.03 3.90 10.54
N GLY A 440 22.09 4.42 11.33
CA GLY A 440 20.86 3.72 11.65
C GLY A 440 20.20 4.21 12.95
N THR A 441 19.03 3.66 13.24
CA THR A 441 18.35 3.91 14.52
C THR A 441 19.10 3.24 15.69
N PRO A 442 18.92 3.69 16.94
CA PRO A 442 19.59 3.08 18.09
C PRO A 442 19.37 1.56 18.20
N VAL A 443 18.17 1.09 17.84
CA VAL A 443 17.82 -0.34 17.82
C VAL A 443 18.60 -1.09 16.73
N GLN A 444 18.77 -0.50 15.54
CA GLN A 444 19.55 -1.09 14.45
C GLN A 444 21.03 -1.18 14.82
N LEU A 445 21.59 -0.12 15.40
CA LEU A 445 23.00 -0.09 15.82
C LEU A 445 23.29 -1.13 16.91
N LYS A 446 22.40 -1.26 17.90
CA LYS A 446 22.51 -2.30 18.93
C LYS A 446 22.52 -3.72 18.34
N ARG A 447 21.71 -3.98 17.31
CA ARG A 447 21.67 -5.29 16.62
C ARG A 447 22.94 -5.59 15.80
N ARG A 448 23.70 -4.56 15.44
CA ARG A 448 24.91 -4.64 14.60
C ARG A 448 26.21 -4.67 15.41
N GLU A 449 26.13 -4.58 16.73
CA GLU A 449 27.28 -4.47 17.64
C GLU A 449 28.30 -5.61 17.45
N ALA A 450 27.83 -6.83 17.18
CA ALA A 450 28.68 -8.01 16.94
C ALA A 450 29.64 -7.89 15.75
N VAL A 451 29.38 -6.95 14.83
CA VAL A 451 30.11 -6.76 13.56
C VAL A 451 30.89 -5.44 13.57
N LYS A 452 30.64 -4.58 14.56
CA LYS A 452 31.26 -3.25 14.65
C LYS A 452 32.79 -3.37 14.70
N GLY A 453 33.46 -2.70 13.77
CA GLY A 453 34.94 -2.69 13.66
C GLY A 453 35.57 -3.95 13.06
N LYS A 454 34.78 -4.96 12.69
CA LYS A 454 35.29 -6.15 11.99
C LYS A 454 35.43 -5.89 10.49
N ARG A 455 36.45 -6.49 9.88
CA ARG A 455 36.58 -6.56 8.41
C ARG A 455 35.75 -7.71 7.85
N PHE A 456 35.48 -7.69 6.55
CA PHE A 456 34.70 -8.74 5.88
C PHE A 456 35.34 -10.12 6.05
N GLU A 457 36.66 -10.21 5.96
CA GLU A 457 37.38 -11.50 6.09
C GLU A 457 37.25 -12.08 7.51
N GLN A 458 37.19 -11.21 8.53
CA GLN A 458 37.03 -11.65 9.91
C GLN A 458 35.63 -12.24 10.15
N VAL A 459 34.58 -11.61 9.64
CA VAL A 459 33.22 -12.16 9.79
C VAL A 459 33.00 -13.43 8.95
N VAL A 460 33.71 -13.56 7.83
CA VAL A 460 33.75 -14.78 7.02
C VAL A 460 34.41 -15.91 7.80
N GLU A 461 35.55 -15.65 8.44
CA GLU A 461 36.29 -16.65 9.20
C GLU A 461 35.54 -17.09 10.46
N ASP A 462 34.95 -16.14 11.20
CA ASP A 462 34.10 -16.45 12.37
C ASP A 462 32.94 -17.38 11.98
N ASP A 463 32.29 -17.13 10.85
CA ASP A 463 31.18 -17.95 10.38
C ASP A 463 31.63 -19.31 9.82
N LEU A 464 32.81 -19.36 9.19
CA LEU A 464 33.42 -20.61 8.74
C LEU A 464 33.70 -21.54 9.91
N GLN A 465 34.24 -21.03 11.02
CA GLN A 465 34.49 -21.83 12.22
C GLN A 465 33.21 -22.44 12.80
N LEU A 466 32.10 -21.70 12.78
CA LEU A 466 30.80 -22.22 13.20
C LEU A 466 30.29 -23.33 12.27
N LEU A 467 30.48 -23.18 10.96
CA LEU A 467 30.12 -24.21 9.97
C LEU A 467 30.99 -25.47 10.12
N GLU A 468 32.28 -25.31 10.39
CA GLU A 468 33.20 -26.43 10.65
C GLU A 468 32.85 -27.15 11.95
N ALA A 469 32.57 -26.42 13.03
CA ALA A 469 32.15 -26.99 14.31
C ALA A 469 30.84 -27.79 14.19
N ALA A 470 29.92 -27.35 13.32
CA ALA A 470 28.69 -28.07 13.01
C ALA A 470 28.88 -29.25 12.03
N GLY A 471 30.08 -29.41 11.46
CA GLY A 471 30.38 -30.45 10.46
C GLY A 471 29.74 -30.20 9.10
N VAL A 472 29.43 -28.94 8.76
CA VAL A 472 28.91 -28.54 7.45
C VAL A 472 30.03 -28.51 6.39
N CYS A 473 31.24 -28.16 6.82
CA CYS A 473 32.48 -28.21 6.04
C CYS A 473 33.64 -28.73 6.92
N GLY A 474 34.74 -29.20 6.32
CA GLY A 474 35.92 -29.68 7.07
C GLY A 474 36.63 -30.88 6.45
N SER A 475 37.35 -31.64 7.30
CA SER A 475 38.33 -32.69 6.95
C SER A 475 37.77 -33.91 6.20
N GLU A 476 36.46 -34.13 6.20
CA GLU A 476 35.80 -35.19 5.42
C GLU A 476 35.48 -34.79 3.97
N GLY A 477 35.88 -33.57 3.56
CA GLY A 477 35.77 -33.05 2.19
C GLY A 477 34.61 -32.07 2.02
N MET A 478 34.92 -30.88 1.49
CA MET A 478 33.92 -29.87 1.12
C MET A 478 32.98 -30.44 0.05
N GLY A 479 31.67 -30.45 0.30
CA GLY A 479 30.68 -30.63 -0.77
C GLY A 479 30.32 -32.05 -1.18
N HIS A 480 30.87 -33.08 -0.52
CA HIS A 480 30.57 -34.49 -0.81
C HIS A 480 29.50 -35.11 0.08
N LEU A 481 28.98 -34.35 1.05
CA LEU A 481 27.88 -34.79 1.89
C LEU A 481 26.63 -35.01 1.06
N GLN A 482 25.96 -36.14 1.30
CA GLN A 482 24.59 -36.35 0.82
C GLN A 482 23.70 -35.21 1.33
N LEU A 483 22.76 -34.76 0.50
CA LEU A 483 21.96 -33.55 0.78
C LEU A 483 21.24 -33.60 2.14
N ASP A 484 20.72 -34.77 2.52
CA ASP A 484 20.04 -34.95 3.80
C ASP A 484 21.00 -34.84 5.00
N THR A 485 22.21 -35.39 4.88
CA THR A 485 23.27 -35.22 5.89
C THR A 485 23.71 -33.76 5.98
N LEU A 486 23.89 -33.09 4.85
CA LEU A 486 24.22 -31.67 4.81
C LEU A 486 23.14 -30.83 5.51
N ALA A 487 21.86 -31.09 5.21
CA ALA A 487 20.73 -30.41 5.83
C ALA A 487 20.75 -30.58 7.36
N SER A 488 20.95 -31.81 7.86
CA SER A 488 21.02 -32.08 9.30
C SER A 488 22.20 -31.38 9.98
N ARG A 489 23.39 -31.36 9.35
CA ARG A 489 24.55 -30.60 9.86
C ARG A 489 24.31 -29.10 9.85
N PHE A 490 23.63 -28.61 8.80
CA PHE A 490 23.26 -27.20 8.71
C PHE A 490 22.25 -26.81 9.78
N GLN A 491 21.32 -27.69 10.17
CA GLN A 491 20.40 -27.41 11.28
C GLN A 491 21.17 -27.23 12.60
N VAL A 492 22.19 -28.07 12.87
CA VAL A 492 23.06 -27.89 14.05
C VAL A 492 23.75 -26.52 14.05
N TYR A 493 24.24 -26.08 12.88
CA TYR A 493 24.77 -24.74 12.71
C TYR A 493 23.71 -23.67 12.99
N ALA A 494 22.52 -23.78 12.40
CA ALA A 494 21.44 -22.81 12.55
C ALA A 494 20.93 -22.69 14.00
N ASP A 495 20.85 -23.81 14.72
CA ASP A 495 20.42 -23.86 16.13
C ASP A 495 21.42 -23.18 17.08
N ALA A 496 22.71 -23.17 16.72
CA ALA A 496 23.76 -22.48 17.47
C ALA A 496 23.76 -20.95 17.27
N LEU A 497 23.03 -20.45 16.26
CA LEU A 497 23.01 -19.02 15.95
C LEU A 497 22.04 -18.25 16.86
N PRO A 498 22.38 -17.00 17.25
CA PRO A 498 21.44 -16.13 17.93
C PRO A 498 20.18 -15.90 17.06
N GLN A 499 18.99 -16.15 17.61
CA GLN A 499 17.71 -15.81 16.97
C GLN A 499 17.44 -14.30 17.07
N THR A 500 18.20 -13.52 16.29
CA THR A 500 18.16 -12.05 16.28
C THR A 500 18.11 -11.54 14.85
N HIS A 501 17.86 -10.24 14.68
CA HIS A 501 17.79 -9.60 13.36
C HIS A 501 19.19 -9.44 12.71
N GLY A 502 19.77 -10.55 12.27
CA GLY A 502 20.60 -10.64 11.07
C GLY A 502 22.06 -10.17 11.10
N ALA A 503 22.84 -10.39 12.16
CA ALA A 503 24.27 -10.00 12.20
C ALA A 503 25.23 -11.14 12.64
N HIS A 504 24.90 -12.39 12.33
CA HIS A 504 25.62 -13.57 12.85
C HIS A 504 25.85 -14.69 11.81
N SER A 505 25.43 -14.53 10.56
CA SER A 505 25.65 -15.54 9.50
C SER A 505 25.82 -14.86 8.15
N TYR A 506 26.98 -15.09 7.53
CA TYR A 506 27.43 -14.52 6.25
C TYR A 506 27.69 -15.62 5.21
N LEU A 507 28.43 -16.65 5.58
CA LEU A 507 28.61 -17.83 4.75
C LEU A 507 27.38 -18.71 4.75
N GLY A 508 26.88 -19.06 5.94
CA GLY A 508 25.81 -20.05 6.11
C GLY A 508 24.52 -19.70 5.35
N ARG A 509 24.11 -18.43 5.36
CA ARG A 509 22.94 -17.94 4.58
C ARG A 509 23.07 -18.15 3.06
N GLY A 510 24.29 -18.31 2.54
CA GLY A 510 24.53 -18.62 1.12
C GLY A 510 24.49 -20.12 0.80
N LEU A 511 24.42 -21.00 1.80
CA LEU A 511 24.29 -22.46 1.62
C LEU A 511 22.83 -22.83 1.34
N TYR A 512 22.32 -22.39 0.18
CA TYR A 512 20.89 -22.47 -0.13
C TYR A 512 20.36 -23.90 -0.28
N ALA A 513 21.17 -24.85 -0.78
CA ALA A 513 20.78 -26.25 -0.89
C ALA A 513 20.44 -26.86 0.46
N ALA A 514 21.28 -26.61 1.47
CA ALA A 514 21.10 -27.09 2.83
C ALA A 514 19.84 -26.49 3.48
N GLN A 515 19.66 -25.17 3.35
CA GLN A 515 18.48 -24.46 3.85
C GLN A 515 17.19 -24.97 3.19
N LEU A 516 17.15 -25.05 1.86
CA LEU A 516 15.97 -25.53 1.13
C LEU A 516 15.64 -26.99 1.46
N ALA A 517 16.65 -27.85 1.63
CA ALA A 517 16.44 -29.24 2.01
C ALA A 517 15.69 -29.37 3.37
N LEU A 518 16.02 -28.54 4.36
CA LEU A 518 15.31 -28.49 5.64
C LEU A 518 13.84 -28.08 5.47
N TRP A 519 13.58 -27.08 4.64
CA TRP A 519 12.21 -26.64 4.36
C TRP A 519 11.41 -27.68 3.57
N LEU A 520 12.05 -28.42 2.66
CA LEU A 520 11.42 -29.48 1.88
C LEU A 520 11.07 -30.74 2.70
N ARG A 521 11.67 -30.93 3.89
CA ARG A 521 11.20 -31.94 4.86
C ARG A 521 9.83 -31.60 5.42
N VAL A 522 9.49 -30.31 5.50
CA VAL A 522 8.27 -29.82 6.13
C VAL A 522 7.21 -29.40 5.12
N PHE A 523 7.58 -28.74 4.03
CA PHE A 523 6.64 -28.28 2.99
C PHE A 523 6.87 -29.04 1.69
N PRO A 524 5.79 -29.47 1.00
CA PRO A 524 5.94 -30.11 -0.30
C PRO A 524 6.48 -29.10 -1.33
N ARG A 525 7.21 -29.61 -2.33
CA ARG A 525 7.96 -28.80 -3.30
C ARG A 525 7.09 -27.83 -4.09
N ASP A 526 5.84 -28.17 -4.36
CA ASP A 526 4.86 -27.34 -5.07
C ASP A 526 4.46 -26.08 -4.28
N ARG A 527 4.68 -26.05 -2.96
CA ARG A 527 4.43 -24.87 -2.12
C ARG A 527 5.56 -23.86 -2.17
N ILE A 528 6.74 -24.21 -2.67
CA ILE A 528 7.94 -23.36 -2.64
C ILE A 528 8.28 -22.86 -4.06
N LEU A 529 8.17 -21.56 -4.29
CA LEU A 529 8.71 -20.93 -5.50
C LEU A 529 10.13 -20.43 -5.22
N VAL A 530 11.05 -20.67 -6.16
CA VAL A 530 12.42 -20.16 -6.09
C VAL A 530 12.66 -19.20 -7.26
N ILE A 531 13.15 -18.00 -6.96
CA ILE A 531 13.44 -16.93 -7.93
C ILE A 531 14.91 -16.53 -7.79
N ASP A 532 15.65 -16.46 -8.89
CA ASP A 532 16.99 -15.85 -8.91
C ASP A 532 16.86 -14.33 -9.11
N LEU A 533 17.51 -13.54 -8.26
CA LEU A 533 17.55 -12.09 -8.40
C LEU A 533 18.21 -11.66 -9.73
N ASP A 534 19.10 -12.48 -10.28
CA ASP A 534 19.73 -12.19 -11.57
C ASP A 534 18.74 -12.22 -12.75
N ASP A 535 17.62 -12.94 -12.61
CA ASP A 535 16.53 -12.97 -13.60
C ASP A 535 15.70 -11.67 -13.61
N MET A 536 15.85 -10.83 -12.58
CA MET A 536 15.16 -9.54 -12.40
C MET A 536 16.05 -8.33 -12.75
N ARG A 537 17.10 -8.50 -13.58
CA ARG A 537 18.05 -7.44 -13.95
C ARG A 537 17.48 -6.37 -14.89
N SER A 538 16.49 -6.72 -15.71
CA SER A 538 15.80 -5.78 -16.59
C SER A 538 14.35 -5.58 -16.15
N PRO A 539 13.67 -4.50 -16.58
CA PRO A 539 12.24 -4.30 -16.33
C PRO A 539 11.38 -5.48 -16.78
N GLU A 540 11.68 -6.08 -17.93
CA GLU A 540 10.98 -7.25 -18.46
C GLU A 540 11.19 -8.48 -17.56
N GLY A 541 12.42 -8.65 -17.04
CA GLY A 541 12.73 -9.69 -16.06
C GLY A 541 11.96 -9.50 -14.75
N VAL A 542 11.90 -8.26 -14.24
CA VAL A 542 11.13 -7.93 -13.03
C VAL A 542 9.65 -8.28 -13.23
N GLN A 543 9.05 -7.86 -14.34
CA GLN A 543 7.66 -8.14 -14.68
C GLN A 543 7.39 -9.64 -14.81
N ARG A 544 8.28 -10.39 -15.48
CA ARG A 544 8.16 -11.84 -15.64
C ARG A 544 8.22 -12.58 -14.30
N GLU A 545 9.19 -12.28 -13.44
CA GLU A 545 9.33 -12.96 -12.15
C GLU A 545 8.24 -12.58 -11.16
N ALA A 546 7.77 -11.32 -11.17
CA ALA A 546 6.61 -10.91 -10.39
C ALA A 546 5.33 -11.63 -10.84
N GLN A 547 5.14 -11.80 -12.15
CA GLN A 547 4.02 -12.58 -12.70
C GLN A 547 4.11 -14.06 -12.32
N ARG A 548 5.30 -14.68 -12.38
CA ARG A 548 5.50 -16.07 -11.90
C ARG A 548 5.15 -16.21 -10.42
N ALA A 549 5.49 -15.22 -9.60
CA ALA A 549 5.07 -15.19 -8.21
C ALA A 549 3.55 -15.06 -8.07
N ALA A 550 2.90 -14.16 -8.82
CA ALA A 550 1.43 -14.03 -8.85
C ALA A 550 0.72 -15.35 -9.23
N GLU A 551 1.23 -16.06 -10.24
CA GLU A 551 0.73 -17.37 -10.66
C GLU A 551 0.91 -18.44 -9.59
N HIS A 552 2.10 -18.47 -8.95
CA HIS A 552 2.34 -19.35 -7.80
C HIS A 552 1.33 -19.10 -6.69
N LEU A 553 0.99 -17.83 -6.41
CA LEU A 553 -0.03 -17.45 -5.43
C LEU A 553 -1.46 -17.80 -5.89
N GLY A 554 -1.68 -18.06 -7.18
CA GLY A 554 -3.00 -18.37 -7.73
C GLY A 554 -3.89 -17.13 -7.87
N LEU A 555 -3.28 -15.97 -8.13
CA LEU A 555 -4.00 -14.74 -8.43
C LEU A 555 -4.77 -14.90 -9.74
N ARG A 556 -6.02 -14.42 -9.78
CA ARG A 556 -6.92 -14.63 -10.93
C ARG A 556 -6.59 -13.70 -12.09
N GLU A 557 -6.18 -12.48 -11.77
CA GLU A 557 -5.80 -11.47 -12.75
C GLU A 557 -4.28 -11.43 -12.92
N PRO A 558 -3.78 -11.12 -14.13
CA PRO A 558 -2.36 -10.86 -14.34
C PRO A 558 -1.86 -9.66 -13.53
N LEU A 559 -0.67 -9.78 -12.94
CA LEU A 559 -0.02 -8.67 -12.27
C LEU A 559 0.67 -7.78 -13.29
N THR A 560 0.20 -6.53 -13.44
CA THR A 560 0.91 -5.49 -14.22
C THR A 560 1.54 -4.50 -13.26
N LEU A 561 2.87 -4.39 -13.29
CA LEU A 561 3.61 -3.49 -12.42
C LEU A 561 3.54 -2.05 -12.91
N ARG A 562 3.22 -1.13 -12.00
CA ARG A 562 3.24 0.32 -12.24
C ARG A 562 4.59 0.91 -11.84
N ASP A 563 5.13 0.45 -10.71
CA ASP A 563 6.47 0.77 -10.23
C ASP A 563 7.31 -0.51 -10.23
N ALA A 564 8.31 -0.56 -11.10
CA ALA A 564 9.29 -1.67 -11.19
C ALA A 564 10.66 -1.28 -10.63
N GLU A 565 10.78 -0.13 -9.95
CA GLU A 565 12.06 0.31 -9.39
C GLU A 565 12.53 -0.63 -8.28
N ARG A 566 13.82 -0.90 -8.28
CA ARG A 566 14.48 -1.69 -7.24
C ARG A 566 14.59 -0.86 -5.97
N LYS A 567 14.21 -1.43 -4.84
CA LYS A 567 14.36 -0.77 -3.53
C LYS A 567 15.60 -1.26 -2.80
N ASN A 568 16.17 -0.42 -1.93
CA ASN A 568 17.34 -0.71 -1.10
C ASN A 568 18.63 -1.05 -1.88
N THR A 569 18.84 -0.44 -3.05
CA THR A 569 20.09 -0.55 -3.81
C THR A 569 21.18 0.31 -3.19
N ARG A 570 22.38 -0.25 -3.04
CA ARG A 570 23.58 0.46 -2.55
C ARG A 570 24.78 0.07 -3.42
N ALA A 571 25.66 1.04 -3.66
CA ALA A 571 26.94 0.83 -4.31
C ALA A 571 28.03 0.63 -3.24
N TYR A 572 28.96 -0.28 -3.50
CA TYR A 572 30.07 -0.61 -2.61
C TYR A 572 31.33 -0.81 -3.44
N ASP A 573 32.49 -0.62 -2.82
CA ASP A 573 33.78 -0.93 -3.46
C ASP A 573 33.86 -2.41 -3.81
N PRO A 574 34.58 -2.80 -4.89
CA PRO A 574 34.72 -4.19 -5.28
C PRO A 574 35.35 -5.04 -4.17
N LEU A 575 34.91 -6.29 -4.08
CA LEU A 575 35.54 -7.28 -3.20
C LEU A 575 36.97 -7.54 -3.66
N ASP A 576 37.88 -7.74 -2.71
CA ASP A 576 39.24 -8.19 -2.99
C ASP A 576 39.25 -9.49 -3.80
N VAL A 577 40.11 -9.56 -4.82
CA VAL A 577 40.10 -10.63 -5.83
C VAL A 577 40.42 -12.00 -5.21
N ASP A 578 41.36 -12.06 -4.27
CA ASP A 578 41.74 -13.31 -3.61
C ASP A 578 40.64 -13.80 -2.67
N THR A 579 40.01 -12.87 -1.95
CA THR A 579 38.84 -13.17 -1.10
C THR A 579 37.66 -13.65 -1.92
N GLU A 580 37.35 -13.00 -3.06
CA GLU A 580 36.31 -13.44 -3.99
C GLU A 580 36.58 -14.87 -4.50
N LYS A 581 37.82 -15.13 -4.95
CA LYS A 581 38.22 -16.46 -5.45
C LYS A 581 38.08 -17.54 -4.39
N ARG A 582 38.48 -17.26 -3.14
CA ARG A 582 38.31 -18.18 -2.00
C ARG A 582 36.84 -18.49 -1.74
N LEU A 583 35.98 -17.46 -1.73
CA LEU A 583 34.54 -17.64 -1.50
C LEU A 583 33.85 -18.39 -2.63
N ARG A 584 34.23 -18.14 -3.89
CA ARG A 584 33.72 -18.91 -5.04
C ARG A 584 34.09 -20.39 -4.93
N ALA A 585 35.35 -20.70 -4.60
CA ALA A 585 35.79 -22.07 -4.39
C ALA A 585 35.02 -22.75 -3.23
N PHE A 586 34.74 -22.01 -2.15
CA PHE A 586 33.94 -22.50 -1.04
C PHE A 586 32.49 -22.82 -1.45
N TYR A 587 31.81 -21.91 -2.16
CA TYR A 587 30.40 -22.10 -2.54
C TYR A 587 30.19 -23.06 -3.71
N ALA A 588 31.17 -23.24 -4.59
CA ALA A 588 31.06 -24.05 -5.80
C ALA A 588 30.36 -25.40 -5.59
N PRO A 589 30.80 -26.28 -4.66
CA PRO A 589 30.12 -27.57 -4.49
C PRO A 589 28.70 -27.45 -3.95
N PHE A 590 28.42 -26.47 -3.08
CA PHE A 590 27.07 -26.26 -2.54
C PHE A 590 26.11 -25.69 -3.59
N ASN A 591 26.63 -24.87 -4.52
CA ASN A 591 25.88 -24.39 -5.67
C ASN A 591 25.52 -25.54 -6.62
N GLU A 592 26.44 -26.49 -6.87
CA GLU A 592 26.12 -27.69 -7.68
C GLU A 592 25.00 -28.52 -7.05
N GLN A 593 25.01 -28.69 -5.73
CA GLN A 593 23.94 -29.37 -5.02
C GLN A 593 22.60 -28.62 -5.13
N LEU A 594 22.63 -27.28 -5.06
CA LEU A 594 21.44 -26.45 -5.27
C LEU A 594 20.89 -26.63 -6.69
N PHE A 595 21.75 -26.58 -7.71
CA PHE A 595 21.32 -26.71 -9.10
C PHE A 595 20.69 -28.08 -9.36
N THR A 596 21.29 -29.12 -8.77
CA THR A 596 20.73 -30.48 -8.80
C THR A 596 19.37 -30.54 -8.11
N LEU A 597 19.24 -29.95 -6.91
CA LEU A 597 17.99 -29.92 -6.15
C LEU A 597 16.86 -29.18 -6.89
N LEU A 598 17.19 -28.09 -7.60
CA LEU A 598 16.20 -27.28 -8.31
C LEU A 598 15.93 -27.76 -9.74
N GLY A 599 16.80 -28.62 -10.30
CA GLY A 599 16.75 -28.99 -11.73
C GLY A 599 17.03 -27.83 -12.68
N GLN A 600 17.62 -26.73 -12.19
CA GLN A 600 17.97 -25.55 -12.97
C GLN A 600 19.33 -25.01 -12.51
N ARG A 601 20.10 -24.45 -13.44
CA ARG A 601 21.43 -23.92 -13.17
C ARG A 601 21.42 -22.41 -13.30
N PHE A 602 21.94 -21.71 -12.30
CA PHE A 602 22.05 -20.25 -12.31
C PHE A 602 23.40 -19.80 -12.88
N ASN A 603 23.45 -18.58 -13.42
CA ASN A 603 24.66 -17.99 -13.98
C ASN A 603 25.53 -17.36 -12.88
N TRP A 604 25.91 -18.16 -11.89
CA TRP A 604 26.81 -17.77 -10.81
C TRP A 604 28.19 -18.35 -11.12
N ALA A 605 29.23 -17.51 -11.05
CA ALA A 605 30.60 -17.87 -11.42
C ALA A 605 31.32 -18.72 -10.38
#